data_AF-A0A1A6ARK1-F1
#
_entry.id   AF-A0A1A6ARK1-F1
#
_cell.length_a   1.000
_cell.length_b   1.000
_cell.length_c   1.000
_cell.angle_alpha   90.00
_cell.angle_beta   90.00
_cell.angle_gamma   90.00
#
_symmetry.space_group_name_H-M   'P 1'
#
loop_
_entity.id
_entity.type
_entity.pdbx_description
1 polymer ?
#
loop_
_entity_poly.entity_id
_entity_poly.type
_entity_poly.pdbx_seq_one_letter_code
_entity_poly.pdbx_strand_id
1 'polypeptide(L)' 'MSNYSEKKLREVEILKKVFGNSSPIIQESEQPDLILKYNADIKFGIEITELYYDGTSARLKKGEYINQLLQKQKY' A
#
# COMPACT_ATOMS: atom_id res chain seq x y z
N MET A 1 -17.28 11.07 0.17
CA MET A 1 -16.46 10.39 1.19
C MET A 1 -16.79 8.90 1.13
N SER A 2 -15.94 8.03 0.57
CA SER A 2 -16.13 6.56 0.71
C SER A 2 -14.95 5.69 0.28
N ASN A 3 -14.05 6.15 -0.60
CA ASN A 3 -13.01 5.25 -1.15
C ASN A 3 -11.82 4.99 -0.19
N TYR A 4 -11.52 5.95 0.69
CA TYR A 4 -10.40 5.85 1.64
C TYR A 4 -10.64 4.75 2.69
N SER A 5 -11.88 4.62 3.17
CA SER A 5 -12.26 3.60 4.14
C SER A 5 -12.19 2.19 3.56
N GLU A 6 -12.60 2.00 2.31
CA GLU A 6 -12.59 0.67 1.66
C GLU A 6 -11.16 0.17 1.40
N LYS A 7 -10.26 1.06 0.92
CA LYS A 7 -8.83 0.72 0.77
C LYS A 7 -8.23 0.28 2.11
N LYS A 8 -8.45 1.06 3.17
CA LYS A 8 -7.92 0.78 4.51
C LYS A 8 -8.44 -0.52 5.11
N LEU A 9 -9.73 -0.81 4.94
CA LEU A 9 -10.30 -2.08 5.38
C LEU A 9 -9.61 -3.28 4.70
N ARG A 10 -9.41 -3.20 3.38
CA ARG A 10 -8.74 -4.24 2.61
C ARG A 10 -7.28 -4.45 3.03
N GLU A 11 -6.57 -3.36 3.28
CA GLU A 11 -5.20 -3.35 3.80
C GLU A 11 -5.10 -4.10 5.16
N VAL A 12 -6.00 -3.79 6.09
CA VAL A 12 -6.07 -4.48 7.40
C VAL A 12 -6.42 -5.96 7.24
N GLU A 13 -7.33 -6.31 6.33
CA GLU A 13 -7.66 -7.73 6.04
C GLU A 13 -6.47 -8.52 5.52
N ILE A 14 -5.62 -7.91 4.67
CA ILE A 14 -4.39 -8.54 4.19
C ILE A 14 -3.46 -8.84 5.37
N LEU A 15 -3.26 -7.89 6.28
CA LEU A 15 -2.44 -8.11 7.47
C LEU A 15 -2.96 -9.23 8.36
N LYS A 16 -4.29 -9.29 8.58
CA LYS A 16 -4.91 -10.36 9.36
C LYS A 16 -4.65 -11.75 8.75
N LYS A 17 -4.57 -11.86 7.42
CA LYS A 17 -4.23 -13.12 6.73
C LYS A 17 -2.76 -13.51 6.93
N VAL A 18 -1.86 -12.55 7.03
CA VAL A 18 -0.41 -12.81 7.22
C VAL A 18 -0.08 -13.15 8.67
N PHE A 19 -0.61 -12.38 9.62
CA PHE A 19 -0.24 -12.48 11.04
C PHE A 19 -1.23 -13.29 11.89
N GLY A 20 -2.40 -13.66 11.35
CA GLY A 20 -3.41 -14.43 12.05
C GLY A 20 -3.93 -13.74 13.32
N ASN A 21 -4.36 -14.53 14.31
CA ASN A 21 -4.92 -14.04 15.57
C ASN A 21 -3.87 -13.53 16.57
N SER A 22 -2.58 -13.78 16.31
CA SER A 22 -1.45 -13.31 17.12
C SER A 22 -1.00 -11.90 16.72
N SER A 23 -1.88 -11.15 16.05
CA SER A 23 -1.50 -9.95 15.32
C SER A 23 -0.94 -8.85 16.25
N PRO A 24 0.17 -8.20 15.86
CA PRO A 24 0.62 -6.96 16.51
C PRO A 24 -0.47 -5.89 16.44
N ILE A 25 -0.40 -4.89 17.33
CA ILE A 25 -1.33 -3.77 17.31
C ILE A 25 -1.12 -3.01 15.99
N ILE A 26 -2.14 -2.99 15.15
CA ILE A 26 -2.15 -2.24 13.89
C ILE A 26 -2.58 -0.80 14.21
N GLN A 27 -1.76 0.17 13.82
CA GLN A 27 -2.11 1.58 13.87
C GLN A 27 -2.23 2.15 12.47
N GLU A 28 -3.27 2.94 12.27
CA GLU A 28 -3.43 3.71 11.03
C GLU A 28 -2.38 4.81 10.95
N SER A 29 -1.88 5.04 9.74
CA SER A 29 -0.96 6.10 9.40
C SER A 29 -1.19 6.54 7.95
N GLU A 30 -0.84 7.78 7.62
CA GLU A 30 -0.92 8.29 6.24
C GLU A 30 0.30 7.88 5.41
N GLN A 31 1.48 7.87 6.04
CA GLN A 31 2.71 7.31 5.49
C GLN A 31 3.57 6.79 6.65
N PRO A 32 3.89 5.49 6.69
CA PRO A 32 3.50 4.40 5.77
C PRO A 32 2.00 4.09 5.81
N ASP A 33 1.48 3.20 4.94
CA ASP A 33 0.05 2.81 5.00
C ASP A 33 -0.38 2.37 6.41
N LEU A 34 0.47 1.60 7.12
CA LEU A 34 0.16 1.03 8.44
C LEU A 34 1.42 0.98 9.31
N ILE A 35 1.22 1.02 10.64
CA ILE A 35 2.30 0.79 11.62
C ILE A 35 1.94 -0.44 12.45
N LEU A 36 2.84 -1.43 12.49
CA LEU A 36 2.75 -2.58 13.40
C LEU A 36 3.51 -2.29 14.69
N LYS A 37 2.88 -2.59 15.82
CA LYS A 37 3.52 -2.56 17.15
C LYS A 37 3.48 -3.94 17.80
N TYR A 38 4.65 -4.49 18.08
CA TYR A 38 4.78 -5.76 18.79
C TYR A 38 4.86 -5.58 20.31
N ASN A 39 5.58 -4.55 20.76
CA ASN A 39 5.70 -4.13 22.16
C ASN A 39 5.94 -2.59 22.19
N ALA A 40 6.18 -2.01 23.38
CA ALA A 40 6.32 -0.55 23.52
C ALA A 40 7.45 0.05 22.67
N ASP A 41 8.50 -0.73 22.43
CA ASP A 41 9.76 -0.23 21.87
C ASP A 41 9.95 -0.58 20.39
N ILE A 42 9.23 -1.57 19.86
CA ILE A 42 9.41 -2.06 18.49
C ILE A 42 8.20 -1.69 17.63
N LYS A 43 8.46 -0.85 16.62
CA LYS A 43 7.49 -0.39 15.62
C LYS A 43 8.02 -0.59 14.21
N PHE A 44 7.18 -1.10 13.32
CA PHE A 44 7.51 -1.26 11.89
C PHE A 44 6.49 -0.55 11.02
N GLY A 45 6.98 0.16 10.02
CA GLY A 45 6.16 0.71 8.95
C GLY A 45 5.91 -0.31 7.86
N ILE A 46 4.65 -0.43 7.41
CA ILE A 46 4.25 -1.33 6.34
C ILE A 46 3.56 -0.56 5.24
N GLU A 47 4.02 -0.80 4.01
CA GLU A 47 3.38 -0.37 2.78
C GLU A 47 2.75 -1.60 2.11
N ILE A 48 1.47 -1.50 1.73
CA ILE A 48 0.79 -2.58 1.02
C ILE A 48 0.76 -2.25 -0.47
N THR A 49 1.43 -3.09 -1.25
CA THR A 49 1.55 -2.90 -2.70
C THR A 49 1.03 -4.11 -3.46
N GLU A 50 0.72 -3.90 -4.73
CA GLU A 50 0.34 -4.96 -5.64
C GLU A 50 1.59 -5.60 -6.24
N LEU A 51 1.58 -6.93 -6.34
CA LEU A 51 2.62 -7.66 -7.07
C LEU A 51 2.34 -7.56 -8.57
N TYR A 52 3.33 -7.08 -9.32
CA TYR A 52 3.30 -7.05 -10.77
C TYR A 52 4.32 -8.01 -11.34
N TYR A 53 4.05 -8.51 -12.55
CA TYR A 53 4.95 -9.44 -13.26
C TYR A 53 6.34 -8.84 -13.48
N ASP A 54 6.41 -7.56 -13.83
CA ASP A 54 7.66 -6.80 -13.97
C ASP A 54 7.44 -5.31 -13.67
N GLY A 55 8.55 -4.56 -13.61
CA GLY A 55 8.53 -3.12 -13.33
C GLY A 55 7.85 -2.29 -14.42
N THR A 56 7.77 -2.79 -15.66
CA THR A 56 7.06 -2.10 -16.76
C THR A 56 5.56 -2.19 -16.57
N SER A 57 5.06 -3.36 -16.19
CA SER A 57 3.65 -3.62 -15.87
C SER A 57 3.17 -2.76 -14.70
N ALA A 58 4.00 -2.63 -13.67
CA ALA A 58 3.73 -1.74 -12.52
C ALA A 58 3.56 -0.27 -12.95
N ARG A 59 4.44 0.20 -13.85
CA ARG A 59 4.40 1.58 -14.36
C ARG A 59 3.17 1.83 -15.24
N LEU A 60 2.85 0.91 -16.15
CA LEU A 60 1.72 1.06 -17.08
C LEU A 60 0.35 1.10 -16.37
N LYS A 61 0.22 0.44 -15.21
CA LYS A 61 -1.01 0.50 -14.40
C LYS A 61 -1.22 1.83 -13.68
N LYS A 62 -0.14 2.59 -13.43
CA LYS A 62 -0.24 3.98 -13.00
C LYS A 62 -0.54 4.83 -14.25
N GLY A 63 -1.82 5.15 -14.49
CA GLY A 63 -2.24 5.92 -15.67
C GLY A 63 -1.47 7.23 -15.91
N GLU A 64 -0.89 7.81 -14.84
CA GLU A 64 0.04 8.94 -14.91
C GLU A 64 1.29 8.66 -15.75
N TYR A 65 1.84 7.44 -15.74
CA TYR A 65 3.02 7.08 -16.51
C TYR A 65 2.79 7.14 -18.02
N ILE A 66 1.63 6.65 -18.48
CA ILE A 66 1.24 6.73 -19.90
C ILE A 66 1.06 8.19 -20.32
N ASN A 67 0.40 8.99 -19.47
CA ASN A 67 0.24 10.42 -19.72
C ASN A 67 1.58 11.16 -19.78
N GLN A 68 2.53 10.83 -18.89
CA GLN A 68 3.89 11.39 -18.91
C GLN A 68 4.66 11.01 -20.18
N LEU A 69 4.53 9.77 -20.66
CA LEU A 69 5.16 9.34 -21.92
C LEU A 69 4.59 10.11 -23.12
N LEU A 70 3.27 10.25 -23.20
CA LEU A 70 2.59 10.98 -24.27
C LEU A 70 2.89 12.48 -24.25
N GLN A 71 3.03 13.08 -23.07
CA GLN A 71 3.40 14.49 -22.92
C GLN A 71 4.88 14.73 -23.24
N LYS A 72 5.78 13.78 -22.95
CA LYS A 72 7.21 13.88 -23.30
C LYS A 72 7.48 13.82 -24.80
N GLN A 73 6.59 13.23 -25.61
CA GLN A 73 6.73 13.20 -27.07
C GLN A 73 6.21 14.47 -27.78
N LYS A 74 5.65 15.43 -27.05
CA LYS A 74 5.13 16.69 -27.61
C LYS A 74 6.18 17.80 -27.80
N TYR A 75 7.46 17.51 -27.59
CA TYR A 75 8.57 18.44 -27.85
C TYR A 75 9.65 17.77 -28.71
#